data_AF-A0A2L2N6A6-F1
#
_entry.id   AF-A0A2L2N6A6-F1
#
_cell.length_a   1.000
_cell.length_b   1.000
_cell.length_c   1.000
_cell.angle_alpha   90.00
_cell.angle_beta   90.00
_cell.angle_gamma   90.00
#
_symmetry.space_group_name_H-M   'P 1'
#
loop_
_entity.id
_entity.type
_entity.pdbx_description
1 polymer ?
#
loop_
_entity_poly.entity_id
_entity_poly.type
_entity_poly.pdbx_seq_one_letter_code
_entity_poly.pdbx_strand_id
1 'polypeptide(L)' 'MSIEEIIINKVRILPPDKQQEALDFVEFLLAKIQKQVLSSKDKNSGVSALTLAQEYIGCVEGASDLSTNKDYMDGYSS' A
#
# COMPACT_ATOMS: atom_id res chain seq x y z
N MET A 1 33.24 -0.43 -20.51
CA MET A 1 32.43 -1.50 -19.90
C MET A 1 31.02 -0.97 -19.77
N SER A 2 30.05 -1.61 -20.42
CA SER A 2 28.65 -1.19 -20.34
C SER A 2 28.03 -1.62 -19.01
N ILE A 3 26.93 -0.97 -18.60
CA ILE A 3 26.20 -1.34 -17.38
C ILE A 3 25.68 -2.78 -17.48
N GLU A 4 25.27 -3.20 -18.68
CA GLU A 4 24.81 -4.56 -18.98
C GLU A 4 25.92 -5.60 -18.71
N GLU A 5 27.14 -5.34 -19.18
CA GLU A 5 28.30 -6.20 -18.93
C GLU A 5 28.61 -6.32 -17.44
N ILE A 6 28.50 -5.23 -16.69
CA ILE A 6 28.72 -5.22 -15.24
C ILE A 6 27.66 -6.05 -14.51
N ILE A 7 26.39 -5.91 -14.91
CA ILE A 7 25.27 -6.68 -14.32
C ILE A 7 25.47 -8.18 -14.59
N ILE A 8 25.79 -8.57 -15.83
CA ILE A 8 26.00 -9.98 -16.20
C ILE A 8 27.16 -10.58 -15.38
N ASN A 9 28.28 -9.86 -15.26
CA ASN A 9 29.42 -10.32 -14.47
C ASN A 9 29.08 -10.46 -12.98
N LYS A 10 28.29 -9.54 -12.43
CA LYS A 10 27.87 -9.59 -11.01
C LYS A 10 26.82 -10.68 -10.75
N VAL A 11 25.89 -10.94 -11.67
CA VAL A 11 24.88 -11.99 -11.49
C VAL A 11 25.53 -13.37 -11.56
N ARG A 12 26.52 -13.57 -12.44
CA ARG A 12 27.21 -14.86 -12.59
C ARG A 12 27.97 -15.33 -11.34
N ILE A 13 28.44 -14.41 -10.50
CA ILE A 13 29.13 -14.75 -9.25
C ILE A 13 28.19 -15.03 -8.09
N LEU A 14 26.89 -14.73 -8.22
CA LEU A 14 25.91 -14.97 -7.17
C LEU A 14 25.52 -16.45 -7.10
N PRO A 15 25.19 -16.99 -5.91
CA PRO A 15 24.53 -18.28 -5.77
C PRO A 15 23.19 -18.33 -6.52
N PRO A 16 22.71 -19.52 -6.94
CA PRO A 16 21.47 -19.67 -7.71
C PRO A 16 20.26 -18.95 -7.09
N ASP A 17 20.07 -19.05 -5.77
CA ASP A 17 18.96 -18.40 -5.07
C ASP A 17 18.99 -16.86 -5.21
N LYS A 18 20.19 -16.28 -5.19
CA LYS A 18 20.41 -14.84 -5.33
C LYS A 18 20.32 -14.37 -6.79
N GLN A 19 20.57 -15.26 -7.75
CA GLN A 19 20.31 -14.98 -9.16
C GLN A 19 18.81 -14.90 -9.44
N GLN A 20 18.02 -15.79 -8.82
CA GLN A 20 16.57 -15.75 -8.92
C GLN A 20 16.00 -14.47 -8.30
N GLU A 21 16.46 -14.09 -7.10
CA GLU A 21 16.06 -12.83 -6.46
C GLU A 21 16.37 -11.59 -7.33
N ALA A 22 17.52 -11.59 -8.00
CA ALA A 22 17.89 -10.52 -8.94
C ALA A 22 16.96 -10.49 -10.16
N LEU A 23 16.56 -11.64 -10.69
CA LEU A 23 15.59 -11.75 -11.78
C LEU A 23 14.22 -11.21 -11.36
N ASP A 24 13.72 -11.66 -10.20
CA ASP A 24 12.43 -11.21 -9.65
C ASP A 24 12.40 -9.68 -9.47
N PHE A 25 13.52 -9.08 -9.04
CA PHE A 25 13.63 -7.63 -8.91
C PHE A 25 13.57 -6.91 -10.26
N VAL A 26 14.23 -7.43 -11.30
CA VAL A 26 14.18 -6.85 -12.65
C VAL A 26 12.75 -6.93 -13.21
N GLU A 27 12.07 -8.06 -13.04
CA GLU A 27 10.66 -8.22 -13.43
C GLU A 27 9.75 -7.23 -12.69
N PHE A 28 9.98 -7.04 -11.39
CA PHE A 28 9.27 -6.03 -10.60
C PHE A 28 9.46 -4.62 -11.16
N LEU A 29 10.69 -4.24 -11.54
CA LEU A 29 10.97 -2.94 -12.15
C LEU A 29 10.23 -2.76 -13.49
N LEU A 30 10.22 -3.78 -14.34
CA LEU A 30 9.50 -3.76 -15.61
C LEU A 30 7.99 -3.60 -15.40
N ALA A 31 7.42 -4.37 -14.46
CA ALA A 31 6.00 -4.27 -14.10
C ALA A 31 5.64 -2.88 -13.54
N LYS A 32 6.53 -2.26 -12.76
CA LYS A 32 6.34 -0.91 -12.22
C LYS A 32 6.31 0.14 -13.33
N ILE A 33 7.17 0.03 -14.35
CA ILE A 33 7.17 0.92 -15.51
C ILE A 33 5.85 0.78 -16.26
N GLN A 34 5.38 -0.44 -16.52
CA GLN A 34 4.08 -0.68 -17.19
C GLN A 34 2.92 -0.04 -16.41
N LYS A 35 2.87 -0.23 -15.09
CA LYS A 35 1.84 0.38 -14.23
C LYS A 35 1.88 1.90 -14.23
N GLN A 36 3.07 2.51 -14.27
CA GLN A 36 3.18 3.97 -14.35
C GLN A 36 2.65 4.53 -15.68
N VAL A 37 2.87 3.81 -16.79
CA VAL A 37 2.34 4.18 -18.12
C VAL A 37 0.80 4.05 -18.16
N LEU A 38 0.23 3.07 -17.46
CA LEU A 38 -1.22 2.93 -17.31
C LEU A 38 -1.81 4.01 -16.40
N SER A 39 -1.17 4.28 -15.26
CA SER A 39 -1.65 5.25 -14.27
C SER A 39 -1.56 6.70 -14.74
N SER A 40 -0.63 7.05 -15.65
CA SER A 40 -0.58 8.39 -16.25
C SER A 40 -1.74 8.66 -17.23
N LYS A 41 -2.46 7.62 -17.69
CA LYS A 41 -3.64 7.77 -18.55
C LYS A 41 -4.92 8.10 -17.76
N ASP A 42 -5.00 7.71 -16.49
CA ASP A 42 -6.18 7.86 -15.62
C ASP A 42 -6.07 8.98 -14.55
N LYS A 43 -5.10 9.89 -14.67
CA LYS A 43 -4.90 11.00 -13.72
C LYS A 43 -5.82 12.21 -13.91
N ASN A 44 -6.91 12.09 -14.67
CA ASN A 44 -7.88 13.18 -14.89
C ASN A 44 -9.22 13.04 -14.15
N SER A 45 -9.39 12.08 -13.23
CA SER A 45 -10.59 12.07 -12.37
C SER A 45 -10.40 11.37 -11.01
N GLY A 46 -9.26 11.59 -10.37
CA GLY A 46 -9.03 11.08 -9.01
C GLY A 46 -9.80 11.90 -7.99
N VAL A 47 -11.08 11.59 -7.76
CA VAL A 47 -11.82 12.10 -6.60
C VAL A 47 -11.06 11.69 -5.34
N SER A 48 -10.68 12.67 -4.51
CA SER A 48 -9.92 12.42 -3.28
C SER A 48 -10.73 11.54 -2.33
N ALA A 49 -10.06 10.65 -1.60
CA ALA A 49 -10.70 9.86 -0.55
C ALA A 49 -11.43 10.74 0.49
N LEU A 50 -10.94 11.97 0.71
CA LEU A 50 -11.63 12.97 1.53
C LEU A 50 -12.96 13.42 0.91
N THR A 51 -13.01 13.61 -0.40
CA THR A 51 -14.23 14.00 -1.10
C THR A 51 -15.28 12.89 -1.07
N LEU A 52 -14.85 11.62 -1.18
CA LEU A 52 -15.76 10.48 -1.01
C LEU A 52 -16.26 10.35 0.44
N ALA A 53 -15.38 10.59 1.42
CA ALA A 53 -15.77 10.52 2.82
C ALA A 53 -16.76 11.64 3.23
N GLN A 54 -16.74 12.80 2.55
CA GLN A 54 -17.66 13.91 2.81
C GLN A 54 -19.13 13.53 2.63
N GLU A 55 -19.47 12.66 1.68
CA GLU A 55 -20.86 12.19 1.47
C GLU A 55 -21.39 11.35 2.64
N TYR A 56 -20.50 10.82 3.48
CA TYR A 56 -20.85 9.99 4.64
C TYR A 56 -20.78 10.74 5.98
N ILE A 57 -20.35 12.00 5.97
CA ILE A 57 -20.36 12.86 7.16
C ILE A 57 -21.82 13.15 7.52
N GLY A 58 -22.31 12.54 8.61
CA GLY A 58 -23.68 12.72 9.11
C GLY A 58 -24.62 11.53 8.88
N CYS A 59 -24.23 10.52 8.11
CA CYS A 59 -25.00 9.26 7.97
C CYS A 59 -24.66 8.22 9.05
N VAL A 60 -23.61 8.45 9.83
CA VAL A 60 -23.32 7.65 11.01
C VAL A 60 -24.10 8.26 12.17
N GLU A 61 -25.30 7.74 12.38
CA GLU A 61 -25.92 7.74 13.69
C GLU A 61 -25.01 6.90 14.60
N GLY A 62 -24.07 7.57 15.26
CA GLY A 62 -23.17 6.92 16.21
C GLY A 62 -24.01 6.18 17.24
N ALA A 63 -23.54 5.00 17.67
CA ALA A 63 -24.18 4.27 18.74
C ALA A 63 -24.50 5.25 19.88
N SER A 64 -25.79 5.34 20.23
CA SER A 64 -26.29 6.17 21.32
C SER A 64 -25.35 6.01 22.51
N ASP A 65 -24.85 7.15 22.98
CA ASP A 65 -23.89 7.30 24.08
C ASP A 65 -23.81 6.07 25.00
N LEU A 66 -22.70 5.31 24.88
CA LEU A 66 -22.44 4.14 25.72
C LEU A 66 -22.29 4.50 27.21
N SER A 67 -22.32 5.80 27.58
CA SER A 67 -22.24 6.25 28.97
C SER A 67 -23.47 5.93 29.82
N THR A 68 -24.58 5.43 29.24
CA THR A 68 -25.81 5.18 30.02
C THR A 68 -25.87 3.82 30.70
N ASN A 69 -24.84 2.97 30.60
CA ASN A 69 -24.80 1.74 31.37
C ASN A 69 -24.09 1.95 32.71
N LYS A 70 -24.83 2.46 33.71
CA LYS A 70 -24.34 2.70 35.07
C LYS A 70 -23.77 1.44 35.74
N ASP A 71 -24.20 0.26 35.31
CA ASP A 71 -23.73 -1.03 35.85
C ASP A 71 -22.26 -1.30 35.50
N TYR A 72 -21.67 -0.61 34.50
CA TYR A 72 -20.25 -0.77 34.15
C TYR A 72 -19.27 -0.13 35.16
N MET A 73 -19.75 0.73 36.06
CA MET A 73 -18.93 1.42 37.05
C MET A 73 -18.96 0.75 38.44
N ASP A 74 -19.80 -0.28 38.64
CA ASP A 74 -19.81 -1.06 39.88
C ASP A 74 -18.58 -1.96 39.94
N GLY A 75 -17.61 -1.57 40.77
CA GLY A 75 -16.38 -2.33 41.03
C GLY A 75 -15.08 -1.60 40.72
N TYR A 76 -15.13 -0.40 40.12
CA TYR A 76 -13.95 0.41 39.81
C TYR A 76 -13.64 1.51 40.84
N SER A 77 -14.37 1.57 41.96
CA SER A 77 -13.97 2.38 43.12
C SER A 77 -13.14 1.55 44.10
N SER A 78 -11.81 1.63 43.97
CA SER A 78 -10.84 1.35 45.03
C SER A 78 -9.67 2.31 44.91
#